data_AF-A0A7W1RZG9-F1
#
_entry.id   AF-A0A7W1RZG9-F1
#
_cell.length_a   1.000
_cell.length_b   1.000
_cell.length_c   1.000
_cell.angle_alpha   90.00
_cell.angle_beta   90.00
_cell.angle_gamma   90.00
#
_symmetry.space_group_name_H-M   'P 1'
#
loop_
_entity.id
_entity.type
_entity.pdbx_description
1 polymer ?
#
loop_
_entity_poly.entity_id
_entity_poly.type
_entity_poly.pdbx_seq_one_letter_code
_entity_poly.pdbx_strand_id
1 'polypeptide(L)'
;MSRARTAFTLIELLIVITIIGVLMGLLIATIPGVIYNAKALKTASRMDAILHGLSKVGQQEGSAAMILQRDAYLGGVFQFDVKSGSLVPQAALPADSRPDNVFFDETATGSGAPHIFCTPWGKNDLLKPTTIAPNPPAPPLDPNLAVSMEQMDVKHSFTLPSPAGKQLSSITLMKMSGILPPNDPLTPQDEAVEAYKTDRSSERGWNDAWGNPLVIAWAIYQPCGPDAATAGKRCRDALSQYQYNRSVYIAIASVGPYPYDIAGGVIVAPGTYKNPDIDDWESTILPQIWAQACDVCQVDRKWDDKGFDNPPWQGVKKGKKSVGGSDLKCQLTTPHELK
;
A
#
# COMPACT_ATOMS: atom_id res chain seq x y z
N MET A 1 61.69 2.30 -50.88
CA MET A 1 61.21 1.37 -49.83
C MET A 1 59.77 1.00 -50.13
N SER A 2 59.53 -0.15 -50.78
CA SER A 2 58.17 -0.65 -51.03
C SER A 2 57.64 -1.26 -49.72
N ARG A 3 56.54 -0.71 -49.20
CA ARG A 3 55.79 -1.35 -48.11
C ARG A 3 55.15 -2.62 -48.67
N ALA A 4 55.60 -3.78 -48.19
CA ALA A 4 54.91 -5.04 -48.43
C ALA A 4 53.49 -4.92 -47.87
N ARG A 5 52.48 -4.94 -48.74
CA ARG A 5 51.09 -5.06 -48.34
C ARG A 5 50.84 -6.53 -48.02
N THR A 6 50.75 -6.86 -46.74
CA THR A 6 50.26 -8.17 -46.28
C THR A 6 48.79 -8.29 -46.68
N ALA A 7 48.49 -9.22 -47.59
CA ALA A 7 47.12 -9.51 -47.99
C ALA A 7 46.41 -10.26 -46.85
N PHE A 8 45.22 -9.78 -46.49
CA PHE A 8 44.38 -10.41 -45.47
C PHE A 8 43.96 -11.80 -45.96
N THR A 9 44.18 -12.82 -45.14
CA THR A 9 43.85 -14.19 -45.55
C THR A 9 42.35 -14.44 -45.37
N LEU A 10 41.74 -15.23 -46.27
CA LEU A 10 40.31 -15.56 -46.20
C LEU A 10 39.96 -16.27 -44.87
N ILE A 11 40.90 -17.06 -44.33
CA ILE A 11 40.74 -17.75 -43.04
C ILE A 11 40.62 -16.76 -41.87
N GLU A 12 41.38 -15.67 -41.90
CA GLU A 12 41.33 -14.63 -40.88
C GLU A 12 39.96 -13.92 -40.88
N LEU A 13 39.40 -13.67 -42.07
CA LEU A 13 38.05 -13.13 -42.21
C LEU A 13 36.98 -14.09 -41.65
N LEU A 14 37.09 -15.40 -41.92
CA LEU A 14 36.12 -16.39 -41.46
C LEU A 14 36.12 -16.54 -39.94
N ILE A 15 37.30 -16.50 -39.31
CA ILE A 15 37.44 -16.51 -37.85
C ILE A 15 36.76 -15.27 -37.25
N VAL A 16 36.99 -14.09 -37.82
CA VAL A 16 36.39 -12.84 -37.34
C VAL A 16 34.86 -12.88 -37.40
N ILE A 17 34.28 -13.34 -38.52
CA ILE A 17 32.82 -13.46 -38.66
C ILE A 17 32.26 -14.45 -37.64
N THR A 18 32.95 -15.57 -37.40
CA THR A 18 32.55 -16.56 -36.40
C THR A 18 32.55 -15.98 -34.99
N ILE A 19 33.61 -15.24 -34.62
CA ILE A 19 33.70 -14.57 -33.31
C ILE A 19 32.59 -13.53 -33.14
N ILE A 20 32.34 -12.70 -34.15
CA ILE A 20 31.25 -11.71 -34.12
C ILE A 20 29.90 -12.39 -33.97
N GLY A 21 29.66 -13.48 -34.70
CA GLY A 21 28.42 -14.27 -34.60
C GLY A 21 28.18 -14.81 -33.18
N VAL A 22 29.21 -15.39 -32.56
CA VAL A 22 29.13 -15.89 -31.19
C VAL A 22 28.90 -14.76 -30.19
N LEU A 23 29.61 -13.64 -30.32
CA LEU A 23 29.46 -12.48 -29.43
C LEU A 23 28.07 -11.86 -29.53
N MET A 24 27.53 -11.70 -30.75
CA MET A 24 26.16 -11.20 -30.94
C MET A 24 25.12 -12.16 -30.35
N GLY A 25 25.33 -13.48 -30.50
CA GLY A 25 24.45 -14.49 -29.90
C GLY A 25 24.40 -14.38 -28.36
N LEU A 26 25.56 -14.21 -27.72
CA LEU A 26 25.63 -14.02 -26.26
C LEU A 26 24.97 -12.70 -25.81
N LEU A 27 25.16 -11.62 -26.57
CA LEU A 27 24.59 -10.31 -26.24
C LEU A 27 23.06 -10.37 -26.27
N ILE A 28 22.47 -10.98 -27.31
CA ILE A 28 21.01 -11.10 -27.48
C ILE A 28 20.36 -11.84 -26.30
N ALA A 29 21.00 -12.90 -25.77
CA ALA A 29 20.47 -13.66 -24.65
C ALA A 29 20.36 -12.84 -23.34
N THR A 30 21.19 -11.82 -23.16
CA THR A 30 21.24 -11.03 -21.91
C THR A 30 20.27 -9.85 -21.88
N ILE A 31 19.90 -9.30 -23.05
CA ILE A 31 19.08 -8.09 -23.17
C ILE A 31 17.74 -8.19 -22.42
N PRO A 32 16.95 -9.28 -22.52
CA PRO A 32 15.64 -9.35 -21.86
C PRO A 32 15.72 -9.22 -20.33
N GLY A 33 16.76 -9.80 -19.73
CA GLY A 33 17.00 -9.72 -18.28
C GLY A 33 17.34 -8.30 -17.83
N VAL A 34 18.18 -7.60 -18.61
CA VAL A 34 18.56 -6.20 -18.35
C VAL A 34 17.35 -5.28 -18.46
N ILE A 35 16.55 -5.41 -19.53
CA ILE A 35 15.32 -4.61 -19.72
C ILE A 35 14.34 -4.85 -18.57
N TYR A 36 14.15 -6.11 -18.18
CA TYR A 36 13.27 -6.46 -17.07
C TYR A 36 13.73 -5.79 -15.76
N ASN A 37 15.03 -5.87 -15.44
CA ASN A 37 15.58 -5.28 -14.24
C ASN A 37 15.49 -3.74 -14.24
N ALA A 38 15.72 -3.10 -15.38
CA ALA A 38 15.56 -1.66 -15.54
C ALA A 38 14.11 -1.23 -15.31
N LYS A 39 13.13 -1.95 -15.88
CA LYS A 39 11.71 -1.71 -15.65
C LYS A 39 11.32 -1.94 -14.18
N ALA A 40 11.80 -3.02 -13.60
CA ALA A 40 11.60 -3.32 -12.18
C ALA A 40 12.15 -2.21 -11.26
N LEU A 41 13.30 -1.62 -11.60
CA LEU A 41 13.87 -0.51 -10.85
C LEU A 41 13.07 0.78 -11.05
N LYS A 42 12.61 1.08 -12.27
CA LYS A 42 11.72 2.22 -12.56
C LYS A 42 10.42 2.12 -11.75
N THR A 43 9.82 0.93 -11.66
CA THR A 43 8.64 0.70 -10.83
C THR A 43 8.93 0.93 -9.35
N ALA A 44 10.02 0.38 -8.80
CA ALA A 44 10.40 0.60 -7.41
C ALA A 44 10.59 2.09 -7.10
N SER A 45 11.26 2.84 -7.98
CA SER A 45 11.42 4.29 -7.83
C SER A 45 10.10 5.05 -7.80
N ARG A 46 9.06 4.58 -8.51
CA ARG A 46 7.71 5.17 -8.46
C ARG A 46 7.00 4.87 -7.15
N MET A 47 7.13 3.64 -6.65
CA MET A 47 6.61 3.27 -5.33
C MET A 47 7.24 4.16 -4.24
N ASP A 48 8.56 4.36 -4.30
CA ASP A 48 9.26 5.24 -3.37
C ASP A 48 8.79 6.70 -3.49
N ALA A 49 8.51 7.19 -4.70
CA ALA A 49 7.96 8.52 -4.91
C ALA A 49 6.58 8.70 -4.27
N ILE A 50 5.70 7.71 -4.36
CA ILE A 50 4.38 7.72 -3.70
C ILE A 50 4.56 7.73 -2.17
N LEU A 51 5.38 6.83 -1.63
CA LEU A 51 5.63 6.76 -0.19
C LEU A 51 6.22 8.07 0.35
N HIS A 52 7.16 8.66 -0.38
CA HIS A 52 7.77 9.94 -0.03
C HIS A 52 6.75 11.09 -0.10
N GLY A 53 5.88 11.10 -1.11
CA GLY A 53 4.76 12.04 -1.23
C GLY A 53 3.82 11.97 -0.03
N LEU A 54 3.38 10.77 0.34
CA LEU A 54 2.51 10.54 1.50
C LEU A 54 3.19 10.92 2.82
N SER A 55 4.49 10.68 2.96
CA SER A 55 5.26 11.07 4.14
C SER A 55 5.36 12.59 4.29
N LYS A 56 5.35 13.35 3.20
CA LYS A 56 5.39 14.82 3.22
C LYS A 56 4.07 15.45 3.68
N VAL A 57 2.94 14.81 3.40
CA VAL A 57 1.61 15.32 3.78
C VAL A 57 1.58 15.63 5.29
N GLY A 58 2.08 14.73 6.13
CA GLY A 58 2.11 14.91 7.58
C GLY A 58 3.07 15.96 8.12
N GLN A 59 4.08 16.38 7.34
CA GLN A 59 5.10 17.32 7.83
C GLN A 59 4.55 18.74 7.99
N GLN A 60 3.50 19.11 7.25
CA GLN A 60 2.94 20.46 7.27
C GLN A 60 1.90 20.67 8.37
N GLU A 61 1.12 19.63 8.71
CA GLU A 61 0.02 19.75 9.69
C GLU A 61 0.22 18.90 10.96
N GLY A 62 1.42 18.33 11.15
CA GLY A 62 1.87 17.73 12.42
C GLY A 62 1.76 16.21 12.52
N SER A 63 0.88 15.56 11.75
CA SER A 63 0.81 14.08 11.67
C SER A 63 0.21 13.65 10.34
N ALA A 64 0.86 12.73 9.63
CA ALA A 64 0.37 12.20 8.37
C ALA A 64 -0.90 11.35 8.61
N ALA A 65 -0.91 10.60 9.71
CA ALA A 65 -2.05 9.80 10.11
C ALA A 65 -3.29 10.65 10.37
N MET A 66 -3.12 11.81 11.04
CA MET A 66 -4.23 12.73 11.29
C MET A 66 -4.87 13.24 10.00
N ILE A 67 -4.05 13.70 9.04
CA ILE A 67 -4.54 14.26 7.77
C ILE A 67 -5.23 13.18 6.96
N LEU A 68 -4.61 12.01 6.85
CA LEU A 68 -5.20 10.85 6.15
C LEU A 68 -6.55 10.46 6.74
N GLN A 69 -6.64 10.40 8.08
CA GLN A 69 -7.90 10.09 8.75
C GLN A 69 -8.96 11.17 8.57
N ARG A 70 -8.57 12.45 8.64
CA ARG A 70 -9.47 13.60 8.48
C ARG A 70 -10.00 13.70 7.06
N ASP A 71 -9.12 13.63 6.08
CA ASP A 71 -9.43 13.91 4.67
C ASP A 71 -10.11 12.72 4.00
N ALA A 72 -9.83 11.51 4.48
CA ALA A 72 -10.48 10.30 3.99
C ALA A 72 -11.64 9.81 4.87
N TYR A 73 -12.10 10.66 5.81
CA TYR A 73 -13.29 10.40 6.63
C TYR A 73 -13.23 9.05 7.37
N LEU A 74 -12.04 8.68 7.84
CA LEU A 74 -11.80 7.41 8.53
C LEU A 74 -12.29 7.45 9.99
N GLY A 75 -13.09 8.45 10.37
CA GLY A 75 -13.60 8.64 11.73
C GLY A 75 -12.50 8.92 12.77
N GLY A 76 -12.89 8.93 14.04
CA GLY A 76 -11.96 8.82 15.15
C GLY A 76 -11.05 10.03 15.45
N VAL A 77 -11.14 11.13 14.69
CA VAL A 77 -10.34 12.31 15.00
C VAL A 77 -10.93 13.06 16.20
N PHE A 78 -10.27 12.94 17.36
CA PHE A 78 -10.47 13.86 18.48
C PHE A 78 -9.75 15.17 18.19
N GLN A 79 -10.46 16.29 18.34
CA GLN A 79 -9.87 17.63 18.36
C GLN A 79 -9.81 18.12 19.80
N PHE A 80 -8.75 18.84 20.14
CA PHE A 80 -8.68 19.54 21.42
C PHE A 80 -9.52 20.81 21.28
N ASP A 81 -10.67 20.86 21.95
CA ASP A 81 -11.44 22.10 22.02
C ASP A 81 -10.78 23.02 23.04
N VAL A 82 -10.13 24.05 22.51
CA VAL A 82 -9.41 25.07 23.27
C VAL A 82 -10.33 25.82 24.24
N LYS A 83 -11.65 25.87 23.97
CA LYS A 83 -12.62 26.55 24.84
C LYS A 83 -13.03 25.71 26.04
N SER A 84 -13.26 24.41 25.84
CA SER A 84 -13.63 23.48 26.92
C SER A 84 -12.42 22.83 27.60
N GLY A 85 -11.21 23.01 27.07
CA GLY A 85 -10.00 22.34 27.57
C GLY A 85 -10.07 20.81 27.48
N SER A 86 -10.96 20.29 26.63
CA SER A 86 -11.29 18.87 26.55
C SER A 86 -11.02 18.32 25.15
N LEU A 87 -10.64 17.05 25.07
CA LEU A 87 -10.66 16.31 23.81
C LEU A 87 -12.12 16.04 23.47
N VAL A 88 -12.64 16.78 22.51
CA VAL A 88 -13.96 16.50 21.93
C VAL A 88 -13.76 15.65 20.69
N PRO A 89 -14.59 14.62 20.46
CA PRO A 89 -14.75 14.09 19.12
C PRO A 89 -15.03 15.27 18.18
N GLN A 90 -14.46 15.29 16.99
CA GLN A 90 -14.61 16.41 16.04
C GLN A 90 -16.08 16.76 15.68
N ALA A 91 -17.05 15.98 16.15
CA ALA A 91 -18.49 16.21 16.04
C ALA A 91 -19.16 17.16 17.06
N ALA A 92 -18.41 17.90 17.87
CA ALA A 92 -19.04 18.95 18.69
C ALA A 92 -19.35 20.25 17.91
N LEU A 93 -19.10 20.28 16.59
CA LEU A 93 -19.48 21.37 15.68
C LEU A 93 -20.83 21.04 15.01
N PRO A 94 -21.72 22.03 14.80
CA PRO A 94 -23.14 21.82 14.50
C PRO A 94 -23.42 20.93 13.27
N ALA A 95 -24.55 20.22 13.34
CA ALA A 95 -24.94 19.08 12.50
C ALA A 95 -25.03 19.31 10.96
N ASP A 96 -24.95 20.54 10.48
CA ASP A 96 -24.79 20.84 9.05
C ASP A 96 -23.33 20.66 8.55
N SER A 97 -22.40 20.21 9.42
CA SER A 97 -20.96 20.23 9.18
C SER A 97 -20.18 18.90 9.30
N ARG A 98 -20.86 17.75 9.09
CA ARG A 98 -20.35 16.39 8.69
C ARG A 98 -20.88 15.25 9.60
N PRO A 99 -21.53 14.21 9.06
CA PRO A 99 -22.14 13.12 9.84
C PRO A 99 -21.20 11.97 10.27
N ASP A 100 -19.89 12.07 10.08
CA ASP A 100 -19.02 10.88 10.12
C ASP A 100 -18.23 10.72 11.42
N ASN A 101 -18.95 10.42 12.51
CA ASN A 101 -18.35 9.76 13.68
C ASN A 101 -18.49 8.25 13.54
N VAL A 102 -17.62 7.63 12.74
CA VAL A 102 -17.54 6.17 12.76
C VAL A 102 -16.73 5.79 14.01
N PHE A 103 -17.44 5.54 15.11
CA PHE A 103 -16.95 4.55 16.07
C PHE A 103 -17.01 3.22 15.34
N PHE A 104 -15.85 2.65 15.06
CA PHE A 104 -15.80 1.36 14.41
C PHE A 104 -16.44 0.35 15.35
N ASP A 105 -17.52 -0.26 14.89
CA ASP A 105 -18.09 -1.42 15.54
C ASP A 105 -17.04 -2.54 15.46
N GLU A 106 -16.49 -2.95 16.61
CA GLU A 106 -15.54 -4.06 16.70
C GLU A 106 -16.14 -5.38 16.15
N THR A 107 -17.47 -5.43 15.96
CA THR A 107 -18.19 -6.57 15.38
C THR A 107 -18.37 -6.50 13.86
N ALA A 108 -17.85 -5.46 13.18
CA ALA A 108 -17.86 -5.36 11.72
C ALA A 108 -16.93 -6.39 11.07
N THR A 109 -17.35 -7.66 11.04
CA THR A 109 -16.67 -8.76 10.39
C THR A 109 -17.28 -8.99 9.01
N GLY A 110 -16.70 -8.40 7.96
CA GLY A 110 -17.16 -8.60 6.58
C GLY A 110 -16.04 -8.39 5.57
N SER A 111 -16.17 -9.01 4.39
CA SER A 111 -15.32 -8.79 3.21
C SER A 111 -15.41 -7.31 2.81
N GLY A 112 -14.57 -6.48 3.41
CA GLY A 112 -14.63 -5.04 3.22
C GLY A 112 -14.52 -4.16 4.46
N ALA A 113 -14.56 -4.71 5.67
CA ALA A 113 -14.33 -3.90 6.86
C ALA A 113 -12.89 -3.34 6.87
N PRO A 114 -12.67 -2.09 7.32
CA PRO A 114 -11.33 -1.53 7.46
C PRO A 114 -10.51 -2.41 8.42
N HIS A 115 -9.28 -2.73 8.04
CA HIS A 115 -8.35 -3.34 8.98
C HIS A 115 -7.92 -2.30 10.00
N ILE A 116 -8.56 -2.38 11.16
CA ILE A 116 -8.24 -1.55 12.32
C ILE A 116 -7.49 -2.42 13.30
N PHE A 117 -6.31 -1.95 13.67
CA PHE A 117 -5.58 -2.59 14.73
C PHE A 117 -6.05 -2.06 16.08
N CYS A 118 -6.32 -2.97 17.01
CA CYS A 118 -6.56 -2.65 18.41
C CYS A 118 -5.29 -2.13 19.12
N THR A 119 -4.12 -2.46 18.58
CA THR A 119 -2.78 -2.09 19.07
C THR A 119 -1.91 -1.65 17.89
N PRO A 120 -0.88 -0.81 18.06
CA PRO A 120 0.00 -0.54 16.94
C PRO A 120 0.63 -1.86 16.49
N TRP A 121 0.60 -2.13 15.19
CA TRP A 121 1.06 -3.40 14.65
C TRP A 121 2.53 -3.63 15.06
N GLY A 122 2.78 -4.76 15.74
CA GLY A 122 4.10 -5.17 16.21
C GLY A 122 4.48 -4.72 17.60
N LYS A 123 3.60 -3.97 18.26
CA LYS A 123 3.84 -3.50 19.63
C LYS A 123 3.11 -4.32 20.70
N ASN A 124 2.67 -5.53 20.36
CA ASN A 124 1.98 -6.42 21.30
C ASN A 124 2.84 -6.78 22.51
N ASP A 125 4.16 -6.87 22.34
CA ASP A 125 5.10 -7.15 23.44
C ASP A 125 5.19 -6.00 24.47
N LEU A 126 4.81 -4.77 24.12
CA LEU A 126 4.73 -3.63 25.04
C LEU A 126 3.50 -3.69 25.95
N LEU A 127 2.52 -4.55 25.63
CA LEU A 127 1.35 -4.80 26.47
C LEU A 127 1.58 -5.90 27.50
N LYS A 128 2.78 -6.51 27.55
CA LYS A 128 3.11 -7.37 28.68
C LYS A 128 2.84 -6.56 29.94
N PRO A 129 1.99 -7.04 30.87
CA PRO A 129 1.77 -6.33 32.11
C PRO A 129 3.14 -6.19 32.73
N THR A 130 3.66 -4.97 32.69
CA THR A 130 4.82 -4.59 33.47
C THR A 130 4.48 -5.11 34.85
N THR A 131 5.36 -5.92 35.42
CA THR A 131 5.30 -6.30 36.83
C THR A 131 5.49 -5.02 37.64
N ILE A 132 4.48 -4.15 37.60
CA ILE A 132 4.32 -3.01 38.48
C ILE A 132 4.24 -3.65 39.85
N ALA A 133 5.13 -3.22 40.75
CA ALA A 133 5.08 -3.54 42.16
C ALA A 133 3.62 -3.49 42.65
N PRO A 134 3.20 -4.40 43.56
CA PRO A 134 1.79 -4.65 43.87
C PRO A 134 1.08 -3.37 44.32
N ASN A 135 0.44 -2.70 43.37
CA ASN A 135 -0.63 -1.76 43.64
C ASN A 135 -1.91 -2.57 43.91
N PRO A 136 -2.85 -2.00 44.69
CA PRO A 136 -4.05 -2.70 45.12
C PRO A 136 -4.80 -3.32 43.93
N PRO A 137 -5.46 -4.47 44.14
CA PRO A 137 -6.00 -5.31 43.08
C PRO A 137 -6.87 -4.48 42.15
N ALA A 138 -6.41 -4.34 40.91
CA ALA A 138 -7.24 -3.83 39.84
C ALA A 138 -8.49 -4.73 39.73
N PRO A 139 -9.67 -4.15 39.43
CA PRO A 139 -10.84 -4.96 39.13
C PRO A 139 -10.48 -5.96 38.00
N PRO A 140 -10.97 -7.21 38.08
CA PRO A 140 -10.63 -8.23 37.10
C PRO A 140 -10.94 -7.72 35.69
N LEU A 141 -9.92 -7.73 34.82
CA LEU A 141 -10.09 -7.52 33.39
C LEU A 141 -11.05 -8.59 32.88
N ASP A 142 -12.11 -8.17 32.19
CA ASP A 142 -13.09 -9.07 31.58
C ASP A 142 -12.38 -9.99 30.58
N PRO A 143 -12.35 -11.31 30.81
CA PRO A 143 -11.71 -12.26 29.90
C PRO A 143 -12.39 -12.33 28.53
N ASN A 144 -13.61 -11.78 28.38
CA ASN A 144 -14.29 -11.69 27.08
C ASN A 144 -13.84 -10.50 26.22
N LEU A 145 -13.06 -9.56 26.77
CA LEU A 145 -12.45 -8.45 26.02
C LEU A 145 -11.09 -8.83 25.39
N ALA A 146 -10.59 -10.03 25.67
CA ALA A 146 -9.49 -10.62 24.92
C ALA A 146 -10.04 -11.14 23.57
N VAL A 147 -10.36 -10.22 22.67
CA VAL A 147 -10.61 -10.54 21.27
C VAL A 147 -9.39 -11.34 20.79
N SER A 148 -9.64 -12.57 20.33
CA SER A 148 -8.59 -13.38 19.72
C SER A 148 -7.95 -12.54 18.62
N MET A 149 -6.64 -12.30 18.72
CA MET A 149 -5.80 -11.86 17.60
C MET A 149 -5.87 -12.94 16.52
N GLU A 150 -6.97 -12.99 15.78
CA GLU A 150 -7.01 -13.75 14.55
C GLU A 150 -5.96 -13.14 13.63
N GLN A 151 -5.04 -14.00 13.20
CA GLN A 151 -4.01 -13.67 12.25
C GLN A 151 -4.64 -12.91 11.09
N MET A 152 -4.07 -11.76 10.76
CA MET A 152 -4.52 -10.98 9.62
C MET A 152 -4.57 -11.90 8.40
N ASP A 153 -5.77 -12.21 7.91
CA ASP A 153 -5.92 -12.87 6.62
C ASP A 153 -5.68 -11.83 5.53
N VAL A 154 -4.40 -11.63 5.22
CA VAL A 154 -3.91 -10.68 4.22
C VAL A 154 -4.55 -10.92 2.84
N LYS A 155 -5.15 -12.09 2.58
CA LYS A 155 -5.71 -12.48 1.28
C LYS A 155 -7.08 -11.89 0.96
N HIS A 156 -7.81 -11.32 1.92
CA HIS A 156 -9.23 -10.95 1.74
C HIS A 156 -9.54 -9.45 1.78
N SER A 157 -8.54 -8.58 1.64
CA SER A 157 -8.80 -7.13 1.61
C SER A 157 -9.17 -6.65 0.21
N PHE A 158 -10.36 -6.04 0.08
CA PHE A 158 -10.54 -4.65 -0.37
C PHE A 158 -11.99 -4.42 -0.79
N THR A 159 -12.75 -3.65 0.00
CA THR A 159 -13.82 -2.69 -0.40
C THR A 159 -14.47 -2.16 0.88
N LEU A 160 -14.30 -0.89 1.27
CA LEU A 160 -15.05 -0.36 2.42
C LEU A 160 -16.54 -0.21 2.06
N PRO A 161 -17.47 -0.33 3.01
CA PRO A 161 -18.68 0.46 2.98
C PRO A 161 -18.46 1.67 3.90
N SER A 162 -18.20 2.84 3.31
CA SER A 162 -18.28 4.13 4.03
C SER A 162 -19.75 4.57 4.05
N PRO A 163 -20.30 4.98 5.21
CA PRO A 163 -21.68 5.44 5.32
C PRO A 163 -21.99 6.74 4.53
N ALA A 164 -20.98 7.36 3.91
CA ALA A 164 -21.13 8.58 3.11
C ALA A 164 -20.47 8.51 1.70
N GLY A 165 -20.13 7.32 1.19
CA GLY A 165 -19.63 7.15 -0.19
C GLY A 165 -18.23 7.71 -0.47
N LYS A 166 -17.51 8.20 0.53
CA LYS A 166 -16.09 8.57 0.41
C LYS A 166 -15.24 7.52 1.11
N GLN A 167 -14.64 6.65 0.33
CA GLN A 167 -13.74 5.61 0.81
C GLN A 167 -12.29 6.06 0.61
N LEU A 168 -11.40 5.76 1.56
CA LEU A 168 -9.97 5.88 1.31
C LEU A 168 -9.57 4.84 0.26
N SER A 169 -9.59 5.24 -1.01
CA SER A 169 -9.16 4.40 -2.12
C SER A 169 -7.69 4.65 -2.46
N SER A 170 -7.09 3.72 -3.21
CA SER A 170 -5.73 3.94 -3.74
C SER A 170 -5.64 5.24 -4.55
N ILE A 171 -6.73 5.65 -5.22
CA ILE A 171 -6.79 6.90 -5.99
C ILE A 171 -6.67 8.12 -5.06
N THR A 172 -7.38 8.11 -3.93
CA THR A 172 -7.29 9.18 -2.93
C THR A 172 -5.86 9.31 -2.39
N LEU A 173 -5.23 8.19 -2.05
CA LEU A 173 -3.84 8.17 -1.60
C LEU A 173 -2.87 8.67 -2.69
N MET A 174 -3.10 8.31 -3.95
CA MET A 174 -2.29 8.80 -5.07
C MET A 174 -2.39 10.32 -5.24
N LYS A 175 -3.57 10.92 -5.04
CA LYS A 175 -3.74 12.38 -5.04
C LYS A 175 -3.00 13.04 -3.89
N MET A 176 -3.16 12.48 -2.68
CA MET A 176 -2.45 12.98 -1.49
C MET A 176 -0.93 12.88 -1.63
N SER A 177 -0.43 11.87 -2.34
CA SER A 177 1.00 11.74 -2.64
C SER A 177 1.52 12.75 -3.67
N GLY A 178 0.63 13.48 -4.35
CA GLY A 178 0.97 14.41 -5.44
C GLY A 178 1.30 13.73 -6.77
N ILE A 179 1.08 12.41 -6.88
CA ILE A 179 1.30 11.64 -8.11
C ILE A 179 0.14 11.81 -9.09
N LEU A 180 -1.09 11.87 -8.56
CA LEU A 180 -2.24 12.37 -9.31
C LEU A 180 -2.44 13.85 -9.01
N PRO A 181 -2.81 14.67 -10.01
CA PRO A 181 -3.13 16.07 -9.76
C PRO A 181 -4.33 16.17 -8.80
N PRO A 182 -4.37 17.21 -7.94
CA PRO A 182 -5.51 17.45 -7.08
C PRO A 182 -6.75 17.81 -7.92
N ASN A 183 -7.93 17.65 -7.32
CA ASN A 183 -9.19 18.01 -7.98
C ASN A 183 -9.16 19.51 -8.33
N ASP A 184 -9.37 19.84 -9.60
CA ASP A 184 -9.65 21.20 -9.98
C ASP A 184 -11.09 21.52 -9.56
N PRO A 185 -11.30 22.55 -8.69
CA PRO A 185 -12.64 22.94 -8.26
C PRO A 185 -13.56 23.37 -9.42
N LEU A 186 -13.01 23.66 -10.60
CA LEU A 186 -13.76 24.09 -11.78
C LEU A 186 -14.21 22.95 -12.69
N THR A 187 -13.66 21.73 -12.53
CA THR A 187 -14.04 20.55 -13.33
C THR A 187 -14.67 19.47 -12.45
N PRO A 188 -16.01 19.31 -12.47
CA PRO A 188 -16.71 18.32 -11.64
C PRO A 188 -16.35 16.87 -11.98
N GLN A 189 -15.93 16.61 -13.21
CA GLN A 189 -15.34 15.34 -13.61
C GLN A 189 -13.85 15.36 -13.30
N ASP A 190 -13.45 14.40 -12.49
CA ASP A 190 -12.12 14.28 -11.95
C ASP A 190 -11.21 13.68 -13.03
N GLU A 191 -10.76 14.49 -13.99
CA GLU A 191 -9.94 14.06 -15.14
C GLU A 191 -8.73 13.23 -14.70
N ALA A 192 -8.20 13.49 -13.51
CA ALA A 192 -7.13 12.72 -12.87
C ALA A 192 -7.53 11.27 -12.60
N VAL A 193 -8.75 11.06 -12.12
CA VAL A 193 -9.34 9.74 -11.83
C VAL A 193 -9.59 9.00 -13.13
N GLU A 194 -10.17 9.67 -14.12
CA GLU A 194 -10.37 9.08 -15.44
C GLU A 194 -9.05 8.72 -16.12
N ALA A 195 -8.03 9.57 -16.03
CA ALA A 195 -6.69 9.27 -16.51
C ALA A 195 -6.06 8.09 -15.76
N TYR A 196 -6.24 8.01 -14.44
CA TYR A 196 -5.82 6.85 -13.65
C TYR A 196 -6.52 5.56 -14.11
N LYS A 197 -7.79 5.62 -14.53
CA LYS A 197 -8.57 4.48 -14.99
C LYS A 197 -8.30 4.07 -16.44
N THR A 198 -7.92 5.01 -17.31
CA THR A 198 -7.84 4.76 -18.76
C THR A 198 -6.42 4.82 -19.32
N ASP A 199 -5.54 5.65 -18.73
CA ASP A 199 -4.17 5.84 -19.21
C ASP A 199 -3.23 4.80 -18.60
N ARG A 200 -2.93 3.77 -19.41
CA ARG A 200 -1.99 2.68 -19.12
C ARG A 200 -0.59 2.95 -19.68
N SER A 201 -0.26 4.21 -20.00
CA SER A 201 1.08 4.57 -20.44
C SER A 201 2.09 4.25 -19.33
N SER A 202 3.16 3.55 -19.70
CA SER A 202 4.27 3.25 -18.80
C SER A 202 5.06 4.49 -18.40
N GLU A 203 4.73 5.69 -18.89
CA GLU A 203 5.34 6.95 -18.47
C GLU A 203 4.61 7.62 -17.31
N ARG A 204 3.36 7.22 -17.01
CA ARG A 204 2.63 7.76 -15.87
C ARG A 204 3.20 7.27 -14.55
N GLY A 205 3.25 8.15 -13.55
CA GLY A 205 3.77 7.85 -12.21
C GLY A 205 2.91 6.86 -11.42
N TRP A 206 1.62 6.78 -11.75
CA TRP A 206 0.67 5.85 -11.14
C TRP A 206 0.64 4.46 -11.76
N ASN A 207 1.43 4.22 -12.82
CA ASN A 207 1.57 2.90 -13.43
C ASN A 207 2.97 2.32 -13.14
N ASP A 208 3.08 1.00 -13.13
CA ASP A 208 4.36 0.31 -13.22
C ASP A 208 5.03 0.54 -14.60
N ALA A 209 6.27 0.07 -14.76
CA ALA A 209 7.00 0.21 -16.01
C ALA A 209 6.47 -0.66 -17.17
N TRP A 210 5.38 -1.42 -16.95
CA TRP A 210 4.66 -2.20 -17.95
C TRP A 210 3.27 -1.63 -18.26
N GLY A 211 2.83 -0.59 -17.54
CA GLY A 211 1.56 0.09 -17.77
C GLY A 211 0.41 -0.35 -16.87
N ASN A 212 0.65 -1.25 -15.91
CA ASN A 212 -0.39 -1.65 -14.94
C ASN A 212 -0.49 -0.62 -13.82
N PRO A 213 -1.68 -0.38 -13.25
CA PRO A 213 -1.81 0.55 -12.15
C PRO A 213 -1.07 0.04 -10.90
N LEU A 214 -0.42 0.95 -10.20
CA LEU A 214 0.11 0.72 -8.86
C LEU A 214 -1.04 0.73 -7.85
N VAL A 215 -1.11 -0.29 -7.00
CA VAL A 215 -2.17 -0.39 -5.98
C VAL A 215 -1.58 -0.03 -4.63
N ILE A 216 -2.32 0.79 -3.87
CA ILE A 216 -1.95 1.18 -2.52
C ILE A 216 -2.93 0.52 -1.56
N ALA A 217 -2.44 -0.42 -0.76
CA ALA A 217 -3.16 -0.98 0.36
C ALA A 217 -2.81 -0.20 1.63
N TRP A 218 -3.76 -0.13 2.55
CA TRP A 218 -3.57 0.59 3.79
C TRP A 218 -4.31 -0.09 4.95
N ALA A 219 -3.87 0.22 6.17
CA ALA A 219 -4.52 -0.17 7.42
C ALA A 219 -4.30 0.93 8.47
N ILE A 220 -5.11 0.98 9.51
CA ILE A 220 -5.06 2.05 10.53
C ILE A 220 -4.92 1.45 11.91
N TYR A 221 -4.06 2.04 12.72
CA TYR A 221 -4.13 1.90 14.16
C TYR A 221 -4.79 3.13 14.76
N GLN A 222 -5.84 2.89 15.54
CA GLN A 222 -6.42 3.90 16.40
C GLN A 222 -7.01 3.23 17.65
N PRO A 223 -6.66 3.70 18.86
CA PRO A 223 -7.33 3.28 20.09
C PRO A 223 -8.83 3.59 20.03
N CYS A 224 -9.63 2.53 19.98
CA CYS A 224 -11.10 2.57 20.08
C CYS A 224 -11.54 2.54 21.55
N GLY A 225 -12.79 2.89 21.85
CA GLY A 225 -13.41 2.73 23.16
C GLY A 225 -14.94 2.79 23.05
N PRO A 226 -15.67 2.17 23.99
CA PRO A 226 -17.14 2.12 23.96
C PRO A 226 -17.80 3.50 24.09
N ASP A 227 -17.07 4.48 24.62
CA ASP A 227 -17.50 5.85 24.79
C ASP A 227 -16.32 6.83 24.58
N ALA A 228 -16.64 8.12 24.45
CA ALA A 228 -15.65 9.17 24.21
C ALA A 228 -14.62 9.31 25.35
N ALA A 229 -15.01 9.10 26.61
CA ALA A 229 -14.13 9.23 27.76
C ALA A 229 -13.08 8.09 27.79
N THR A 230 -13.54 6.87 27.55
CA THR A 230 -12.72 5.66 27.46
C THR A 230 -11.79 5.72 26.25
N ALA A 231 -12.31 6.13 25.08
CA ALA A 231 -11.48 6.34 23.89
C ALA A 231 -10.41 7.43 24.11
N GLY A 232 -10.77 8.54 24.78
CA GLY A 232 -9.84 9.60 25.15
C GLY A 232 -8.75 9.13 26.12
N LYS A 233 -9.10 8.29 27.11
CA LYS A 233 -8.13 7.66 28.01
C LYS A 233 -7.19 6.75 27.23
N ARG A 234 -7.71 5.84 26.41
CA ARG A 234 -6.90 4.92 25.59
C ARG A 234 -5.99 5.67 24.61
N CYS A 235 -6.43 6.80 24.05
CA CYS A 235 -5.58 7.67 23.24
C CYS A 235 -4.42 8.27 24.04
N ARG A 236 -4.65 8.73 25.26
CA ARG A 236 -3.57 9.25 26.13
C ARG A 236 -2.61 8.14 26.57
N ASP A 237 -3.13 6.97 26.92
CA ASP A 237 -2.34 5.80 27.28
C ASP A 237 -1.45 5.38 26.09
N ALA A 238 -2.03 5.30 24.89
CA ALA A 238 -1.29 5.02 23.65
C ALA A 238 -0.22 6.08 23.36
N LEU A 239 -0.53 7.37 23.51
CA LEU A 239 0.45 8.45 23.35
C LEU A 239 1.61 8.30 24.33
N SER A 240 1.34 8.00 25.61
CA SER A 240 2.37 7.78 26.62
C SER A 240 3.22 6.55 26.33
N GLN A 241 2.59 5.46 25.88
CA GLN A 241 3.25 4.15 25.70
C GLN A 241 4.01 4.06 24.38
N TYR A 242 3.43 4.57 23.29
CA TYR A 242 3.94 4.40 21.92
C TYR A 242 4.52 5.67 21.32
N GLN A 243 4.38 6.82 22.00
CA GLN A 243 4.75 8.16 21.52
C GLN A 243 3.86 8.70 20.38
N TYR A 244 2.81 7.96 20.03
CA TYR A 244 1.74 8.37 19.12
C TYR A 244 0.47 7.63 19.50
N ASN A 245 -0.67 8.23 19.22
CA ASN A 245 -1.98 7.62 19.47
C ASN A 245 -2.65 7.13 18.19
N ARG A 246 -2.05 7.34 17.01
CA ARG A 246 -2.59 6.92 15.72
C ARG A 246 -1.48 6.63 14.74
N SER A 247 -1.70 5.67 13.84
CA SER A 247 -0.82 5.46 12.71
C SER A 247 -1.59 4.91 11.52
N VAL A 248 -1.07 5.17 10.32
CA VAL A 248 -1.57 4.59 9.07
C VAL A 248 -0.42 3.77 8.47
N TYR A 249 -0.70 2.51 8.17
CA TYR A 249 0.23 1.61 7.53
C TYR A 249 -0.09 1.54 6.05
N ILE A 250 0.91 1.72 5.19
CA ILE A 250 0.71 1.79 3.74
C ILE A 250 1.68 0.86 3.03
N ALA A 251 1.19 0.08 2.08
CA ALA A 251 2.01 -0.76 1.21
C ALA A 251 1.59 -0.58 -0.25
N ILE A 252 2.56 -0.66 -1.17
CA ILE A 252 2.35 -0.44 -2.60
C ILE A 252 2.74 -1.69 -3.36
N ALA A 253 1.86 -2.11 -4.27
CA ALA A 253 2.02 -3.30 -5.10
C ALA A 253 2.07 -2.98 -6.59
N SER A 254 2.75 -3.85 -7.34
CA SER A 254 2.80 -3.90 -8.80
C SER A 254 2.76 -5.35 -9.27
N VAL A 255 2.08 -5.60 -10.39
CA VAL A 255 1.94 -6.96 -10.97
C VAL A 255 2.86 -7.25 -12.16
N GLY A 256 3.59 -6.26 -12.65
CA GLY A 256 4.64 -6.48 -13.65
C GLY A 256 4.07 -6.87 -15.03
N PRO A 257 4.82 -7.58 -15.88
CA PRO A 257 4.42 -7.77 -17.29
C PRO A 257 3.14 -8.60 -17.51
N TYR A 258 2.74 -9.42 -16.53
CA TYR A 258 1.65 -10.40 -16.67
C TYR A 258 0.69 -10.29 -15.48
N PRO A 259 -0.35 -9.44 -15.58
CA PRO A 259 -1.46 -9.52 -14.67
C PRO A 259 -2.21 -10.85 -14.83
N TYR A 260 -2.67 -11.40 -13.73
CA TYR A 260 -3.38 -12.67 -13.67
C TYR A 260 -4.74 -12.44 -13.00
N ASP A 261 -5.80 -12.74 -13.72
CA ASP A 261 -7.13 -12.78 -13.13
C ASP A 261 -7.21 -13.99 -12.20
N ILE A 262 -7.29 -13.72 -10.90
CA ILE A 262 -7.33 -14.73 -9.85
C ILE A 262 -8.66 -15.47 -9.86
N ALA A 263 -9.75 -14.82 -10.30
CA ALA A 263 -11.09 -15.41 -10.31
C ALA A 263 -11.29 -16.36 -11.51
N GLY A 264 -10.75 -16.02 -12.68
CA GLY A 264 -10.85 -16.84 -13.90
C GLY A 264 -9.67 -17.79 -14.13
N GLY A 265 -8.55 -17.59 -13.44
CA GLY A 265 -7.31 -18.30 -13.72
C GLY A 265 -6.69 -17.96 -15.09
N VAL A 266 -7.03 -16.80 -15.64
CA VAL A 266 -6.63 -16.36 -16.99
C VAL A 266 -5.60 -15.25 -16.88
N ILE A 267 -4.52 -15.35 -17.66
CA ILE A 267 -3.55 -14.26 -17.79
C ILE A 267 -4.20 -13.17 -18.63
N VAL A 268 -4.34 -11.99 -18.04
CA VAL A 268 -4.92 -10.82 -18.71
C VAL A 268 -3.78 -9.97 -19.23
N ALA A 269 -3.85 -9.46 -20.45
CA ALA A 269 -2.84 -8.51 -20.94
C ALA A 269 -2.98 -7.16 -20.19
N PRO A 270 -1.88 -6.42 -19.94
CA PRO A 270 -1.95 -5.09 -19.32
C PRO A 270 -2.92 -4.10 -20.00
N GLY A 271 -3.14 -4.26 -21.32
CA GLY A 271 -4.04 -3.41 -22.10
C GLY A 271 -5.53 -3.74 -21.96
N THR A 272 -5.89 -4.90 -21.40
CA THR A 272 -7.29 -5.30 -21.22
C THR A 272 -7.96 -4.58 -20.04
N TYR A 273 -7.14 -3.98 -19.17
CA TYR A 273 -7.51 -3.03 -18.11
C TYR A 273 -8.01 -1.67 -18.63
N LYS A 274 -8.63 -1.61 -19.80
CA LYS A 274 -9.12 -0.36 -20.40
C LYS A 274 -10.64 -0.24 -20.41
N ASN A 275 -11.38 -1.26 -20.00
CA ASN A 275 -12.81 -1.31 -20.32
C ASN A 275 -13.74 -2.17 -19.42
N PRO A 276 -13.83 -1.93 -18.11
CA PRO A 276 -15.07 -2.11 -17.36
C PRO A 276 -15.73 -0.76 -17.08
N ASP A 277 -17.04 -0.76 -16.84
CA ASP A 277 -17.75 0.39 -16.28
C ASP A 277 -17.01 0.88 -15.01
N ILE A 278 -16.92 2.20 -14.89
CA ILE A 278 -16.06 2.98 -13.98
C ILE A 278 -16.20 2.58 -12.49
N ASP A 279 -17.36 2.04 -12.10
CA ASP A 279 -17.72 1.71 -10.72
C ASP A 279 -17.18 0.34 -10.27
N ASP A 280 -16.86 -0.57 -11.19
CA ASP A 280 -16.28 -1.88 -10.85
C ASP A 280 -14.76 -1.82 -10.63
N TRP A 281 -14.09 -0.72 -10.97
CA TRP A 281 -12.63 -0.68 -10.99
C TRP A 281 -11.99 -0.87 -9.61
N GLU A 282 -12.51 -0.15 -8.61
CA GLU A 282 -11.99 -0.22 -7.23
C GLU A 282 -12.42 -1.50 -6.52
N SER A 283 -13.60 -2.06 -6.85
CA SER A 283 -14.13 -3.27 -6.23
C SER A 283 -13.67 -4.57 -6.88
N THR A 284 -13.15 -4.55 -8.11
CA THR A 284 -12.73 -5.76 -8.84
C THR A 284 -11.23 -5.79 -9.16
N ILE A 285 -10.70 -4.80 -9.86
CA ILE A 285 -9.36 -4.88 -10.46
C ILE A 285 -8.25 -4.59 -9.45
N LEU A 286 -8.35 -3.51 -8.68
CA LEU A 286 -7.33 -3.19 -7.67
C LEU A 286 -7.17 -4.32 -6.61
N PRO A 287 -8.26 -4.92 -6.08
CA PRO A 287 -8.18 -6.07 -5.19
C PRO A 287 -7.46 -7.26 -5.82
N GLN A 288 -7.76 -7.58 -7.09
CA GLN A 288 -7.09 -8.68 -7.78
C GLN A 288 -5.59 -8.44 -7.96
N ILE A 289 -5.19 -7.22 -8.33
CA ILE A 289 -3.78 -6.84 -8.44
C ILE A 289 -3.07 -6.96 -7.09
N TRP A 290 -3.72 -6.50 -6.02
CA TRP A 290 -3.20 -6.64 -4.65
C TRP A 290 -3.05 -8.10 -4.24
N ALA A 291 -4.09 -8.90 -4.39
CA ALA A 291 -4.08 -10.33 -4.05
C ALA A 291 -3.01 -11.09 -4.84
N GLN A 292 -2.82 -10.77 -6.13
CA GLN A 292 -1.77 -11.37 -6.95
C GLN A 292 -0.39 -11.01 -6.40
N ALA A 293 -0.17 -9.72 -6.09
CA ALA A 293 1.10 -9.28 -5.53
C ALA A 293 1.38 -9.95 -4.18
N CYS A 294 0.37 -10.11 -3.32
CA CYS A 294 0.47 -10.80 -2.04
C CYS A 294 0.85 -12.28 -2.19
N ASP A 295 0.19 -12.99 -3.11
CA ASP A 295 0.47 -14.40 -3.40
C ASP A 295 1.86 -14.60 -4.03
N VAL A 296 2.18 -13.84 -5.09
CA VAL A 296 3.47 -13.93 -5.79
C VAL A 296 4.64 -13.50 -4.91
N CYS A 297 4.42 -12.52 -4.03
CA CYS A 297 5.42 -12.09 -3.06
C CYS A 297 5.39 -12.91 -1.76
N GLN A 298 4.49 -13.89 -1.59
CA GLN A 298 4.42 -14.75 -0.38
C GLN A 298 4.40 -13.93 0.91
N VAL A 299 3.43 -13.02 1.03
CA VAL A 299 3.26 -12.13 2.19
C VAL A 299 2.78 -12.91 3.41
N ASP A 300 1.83 -13.81 3.19
CA ASP A 300 1.16 -14.65 4.20
C ASP A 300 2.14 -15.51 5.02
N ARG A 301 3.25 -15.95 4.42
CA ARG A 301 4.25 -16.77 5.11
C ARG A 301 5.25 -15.99 5.96
N LYS A 302 5.22 -14.64 5.91
CA LYS A 302 6.33 -13.83 6.39
C LYS A 302 5.94 -12.61 7.22
N TRP A 303 4.69 -12.14 7.14
CA TRP A 303 4.21 -11.03 7.94
C TRP A 303 3.47 -11.55 9.17
N ASP A 304 4.11 -11.40 10.33
CA ASP A 304 3.49 -11.55 11.63
C ASP A 304 3.27 -10.17 12.27
N ASP A 305 2.83 -10.15 13.53
CA ASP A 305 2.74 -8.91 14.28
C ASP A 305 4.10 -8.21 14.37
N LYS A 306 5.20 -8.93 14.53
CA LYS A 306 6.56 -8.36 14.66
C LYS A 306 7.15 -7.77 13.37
N GLY A 307 6.44 -7.84 12.26
CA GLY A 307 6.88 -7.38 10.95
C GLY A 307 7.23 -5.88 10.84
N PHE A 308 6.94 -5.04 11.83
CA PHE A 308 7.41 -3.64 11.81
C PHE A 308 8.76 -3.44 12.48
N ASP A 309 9.02 -4.15 13.58
CA ASP A 309 10.32 -4.13 14.24
C ASP A 309 11.34 -4.93 13.44
N ASN A 310 10.89 -6.03 12.83
CA ASN A 310 11.70 -6.91 11.99
C ASN A 310 10.96 -7.21 10.68
N PRO A 311 10.93 -6.26 9.73
CA PRO A 311 10.22 -6.48 8.49
C PRO A 311 10.85 -7.66 7.74
N PRO A 312 10.02 -8.58 7.21
CA PRO A 312 10.50 -9.78 6.54
C PRO A 312 11.31 -9.49 5.27
N TRP A 313 11.32 -8.24 4.82
CA TRP A 313 12.25 -7.68 3.85
C TRP A 313 12.42 -6.18 4.11
N GLN A 314 13.38 -5.53 3.45
CA GLN A 314 13.52 -4.07 3.42
C GLN A 314 13.34 -3.57 1.98
N GLY A 315 12.68 -2.43 1.82
CA GLY A 315 12.43 -1.82 0.50
C GLY A 315 11.39 -2.59 -0.33
N VAL A 316 11.66 -2.74 -1.63
CA VAL A 316 10.75 -3.39 -2.57
C VAL A 316 11.12 -4.86 -2.78
N LYS A 317 10.27 -5.76 -2.26
CA LYS A 317 10.37 -7.19 -2.53
C LYS A 317 9.96 -7.49 -3.97
N LYS A 318 10.71 -8.38 -4.62
CA LYS A 318 10.39 -8.92 -5.94
C LYS A 318 9.96 -10.39 -5.77
N GLY A 319 8.78 -10.72 -6.25
CA GLY A 319 8.25 -12.09 -6.27
C GLY A 319 8.24 -12.67 -7.68
N LYS A 320 8.32 -13.99 -7.78
CA LYS A 320 8.13 -14.73 -9.04
C LYS A 320 7.34 -16.01 -8.77
N LYS A 321 6.29 -16.26 -9.56
CA LYS A 321 5.48 -17.48 -9.50
C LYS A 321 5.12 -17.94 -10.90
N SER A 322 5.31 -19.22 -11.20
CA SER A 322 4.92 -19.78 -12.50
C SER A 322 3.48 -20.26 -12.44
N VAL A 323 2.63 -19.79 -13.35
CA VAL A 323 1.21 -20.14 -13.46
C VAL A 323 0.85 -20.31 -14.94
N GLY A 324 0.32 -21.47 -15.32
CA GLY A 324 -0.07 -21.73 -16.72
C GLY A 324 1.07 -21.58 -17.73
N GLY A 325 2.31 -21.90 -17.34
CA GLY A 325 3.50 -21.74 -18.20
C GLY A 325 4.02 -20.30 -18.33
N SER A 326 3.40 -19.33 -17.65
CA SER A 326 3.89 -17.94 -17.60
C SER A 326 4.48 -17.61 -16.23
N ASP A 327 5.52 -16.78 -16.25
CA ASP A 327 6.17 -16.29 -15.04
C ASP A 327 5.51 -14.99 -14.58
N LEU A 328 4.61 -15.09 -13.60
CA LEU A 328 4.09 -13.93 -12.89
C LEU A 328 5.23 -13.29 -12.08
N LYS A 329 5.36 -11.97 -12.16
CA LYS A 329 6.41 -11.24 -11.45
C LYS A 329 5.85 -9.98 -10.82
N CYS A 330 5.81 -9.95 -9.50
CA CYS A 330 5.22 -8.84 -8.76
C CYS A 330 6.28 -8.12 -7.92
N GLN A 331 5.93 -6.91 -7.52
CA GLN A 331 6.69 -6.12 -6.58
C GLN A 331 5.79 -5.64 -5.45
N LEU A 332 6.34 -5.58 -4.25
CA LEU A 332 5.62 -5.15 -3.06
C LEU A 332 6.57 -4.40 -2.13
N THR A 333 6.21 -3.20 -1.73
CA THR A 333 6.95 -2.45 -0.71
C THR A 333 6.78 -3.11 0.66
N THR A 334 7.71 -2.89 1.56
CA THR A 334 7.39 -3.03 2.98
C THR A 334 6.25 -2.06 3.33
N PRO A 335 5.28 -2.47 4.16
CA PRO A 335 4.42 -1.56 4.88
C PRO A 335 5.24 -0.43 5.52
N HIS A 336 4.79 0.79 5.28
CA HIS A 336 5.37 2.01 5.81
C HIS A 336 4.41 2.60 6.85
N GLU A 337 4.90 2.80 8.06
CA GLU A 337 4.12 3.41 9.14
C GLU A 337 4.22 4.93 9.08
N LEU A 338 3.08 5.57 8.84
CA LEU A 338 2.88 7.01 8.95
C LEU A 338 2.28 7.32 10.31
N LYS A 339 2.97 8.13 11.12
CA LYS A 339 2.53 8.56 12.45
C LYS A 339 1.93 9.97 12.39
#